data_AF-D4IIT6-F1
#
_entry.id   AF-D4IIT6-F1
#
_cell.length_a   1.000
_cell.length_b   1.000
_cell.length_c   1.000
_cell.angle_alpha   90.00
_cell.angle_beta   90.00
_cell.angle_gamma   90.00
#
_symmetry.space_group_name_H-M   'P 1'
#
loop_
_entity.id
_entity.type
_entity.pdbx_description
1 polymer ?
#
loop_
_entity_poly.entity_id
_entity_poly.type
_entity_poly.pdbx_seq_one_letter_code
_entity_poly.pdbx_strand_id
1 'polypeptide(L)'
;MPAVQFFAKMENNRQDDGSLAFLQIEPDANNKHFNCSEITQQKLINLSFWVIDFLDDVKTKFGTGRFLVKIKFNKEDPDKDARKFFTNSQEIKYILGKIKERNAFPRKVTMRASGTRYYFE
;
A
#
# COMPACT_ATOMS: atom_id res chain seq x y z
N MET A 1 12.26 -56.02 30.32
CA MET A 1 12.07 -55.69 28.88
C MET A 1 10.58 -55.63 28.61
N PRO A 2 10.04 -54.79 27.70
CA PRO A 2 10.55 -53.58 27.01
C PRO A 2 9.56 -52.39 27.27
N ALA A 3 9.61 -51.17 26.72
CA ALA A 3 10.50 -50.43 25.84
C ALA A 3 10.32 -48.95 26.23
N VAL A 4 11.44 -48.25 26.45
CA VAL A 4 11.49 -46.79 26.46
C VAL A 4 11.35 -46.36 25.01
N GLN A 5 10.20 -45.79 24.63
CA GLN A 5 10.01 -45.26 23.30
C GLN A 5 10.47 -43.80 23.27
N PHE A 6 11.70 -43.65 22.77
CA PHE A 6 12.36 -42.42 22.41
C PHE A 6 11.43 -41.56 21.54
N PHE A 7 11.11 -40.34 22.01
CA PHE A 7 10.61 -39.29 21.14
C PHE A 7 11.76 -38.89 20.20
N ALA A 8 11.80 -39.49 19.02
CA ALA A 8 12.64 -39.04 17.93
C ALA A 8 12.25 -37.61 17.58
N LYS A 9 13.15 -36.66 17.84
CA LYS A 9 13.15 -35.35 17.18
C LYS A 9 13.20 -35.63 15.67
N MET A 10 12.08 -35.41 14.99
CA MET A 10 12.06 -35.25 13.55
C MET A 10 12.77 -33.93 13.22
N GLU A 11 14.09 -33.95 13.17
CA GLU A 11 14.83 -32.94 12.41
C GLU A 11 14.51 -33.19 10.94
N ASN A 12 13.54 -32.41 10.45
CA ASN A 12 13.30 -32.25 9.03
C ASN A 12 14.60 -31.76 8.40
N ASN A 13 15.34 -32.67 7.78
CA ASN A 13 16.52 -32.40 6.97
C ASN A 13 16.13 -31.72 5.65
N ARG A 14 15.38 -30.61 5.73
CA ARG A 14 15.15 -29.75 4.58
C ARG A 14 16.44 -28.94 4.42
N GLN A 15 17.17 -29.25 3.35
CA GLN A 15 18.33 -28.50 2.92
C GLN A 15 17.87 -27.06 2.66
N ASP A 16 18.46 -26.09 3.39
CA ASP A 16 18.16 -24.67 3.20
C ASP A 16 18.47 -24.31 1.74
N ASP A 17 17.41 -24.11 0.95
CA ASP A 17 17.50 -23.77 -0.46
C ASP A 17 17.84 -22.28 -0.68
N GLY A 18 18.05 -21.54 0.41
CA GLY A 18 18.31 -20.11 0.43
C GLY A 18 17.08 -19.26 0.13
N SER A 19 15.89 -19.85 0.01
CA SER A 19 14.66 -19.13 -0.30
C SER A 19 13.94 -18.63 0.95
N LEU A 20 13.30 -17.45 0.85
CA LEU A 20 12.44 -16.93 1.93
C LEU A 20 11.19 -17.81 2.17
N ALA A 21 10.83 -18.65 1.20
CA ALA A 21 9.74 -19.61 1.32
C ALA A 21 10.08 -20.77 2.28
N PHE A 22 11.36 -21.16 2.33
CA PHE A 22 11.87 -22.15 3.28
C PHE A 22 11.83 -21.62 4.73
N LEU A 23 12.22 -20.37 4.92
CA LEU A 23 12.28 -19.73 6.24
C LEU A 23 10.89 -19.45 6.84
N GLN A 24 9.80 -19.61 6.06
CA GLN A 24 8.42 -19.41 6.49
C GLN A 24 8.21 -18.14 7.33
N ILE A 25 8.94 -17.07 6.98
CA ILE A 25 8.82 -15.79 7.67
C ILE A 25 7.45 -15.24 7.30
N GLU A 26 6.54 -15.23 8.28
CA GLU A 26 5.26 -14.58 8.08
C GLU A 26 5.51 -13.11 7.75
N PRO A 27 4.97 -12.61 6.62
CA PRO A 27 5.09 -11.20 6.31
C PRO A 27 4.47 -10.41 7.45
N ASP A 28 5.25 -9.49 8.02
CA ASP A 28 4.83 -8.68 9.17
C ASP A 28 3.43 -8.10 8.93
N ALA A 29 2.49 -8.45 9.82
CA ALA A 29 1.08 -8.04 9.72
C ALA A 29 0.90 -6.51 9.80
N ASN A 30 1.91 -5.78 10.31
CA ASN A 30 1.93 -4.32 10.33
C ASN A 30 2.41 -3.69 9.02
N ASN A 31 2.94 -4.50 8.09
CA ASN A 31 3.38 -4.02 6.79
C ASN A 31 2.17 -3.85 5.87
N LYS A 32 1.40 -2.77 6.07
CA LYS A 32 0.34 -2.31 5.16
C LYS A 32 0.95 -1.85 3.84
N HIS A 33 1.36 -2.80 3.02
CA HIS A 33 1.81 -2.54 1.67
C HIS A 33 0.62 -2.65 0.72
N PHE A 34 0.32 -1.58 0.02
CA PHE A 34 -0.47 -1.72 -1.20
C PHE A 34 0.40 -2.44 -2.24
N ASN A 35 0.09 -3.69 -2.57
CA ASN A 35 0.81 -4.48 -3.58
C ASN A 35 0.43 -4.06 -5.03
N CYS A 36 0.34 -2.76 -5.24
CA CYS A 36 -0.14 -2.10 -6.45
C CYS A 36 1.01 -1.37 -7.14
N SER A 37 0.90 -1.18 -8.46
CA SER A 37 1.90 -0.42 -9.21
C SER A 37 1.96 1.05 -8.75
N GLU A 38 3.17 1.57 -8.58
CA GLU A 38 3.36 2.98 -8.23
C GLU A 38 3.20 3.86 -9.49
N ILE A 39 2.43 4.94 -9.36
CA ILE A 39 2.29 5.98 -10.39
C ILE A 39 2.76 7.31 -9.83
N THR A 40 3.45 8.10 -10.66
CA THR A 40 3.90 9.44 -10.27
C THR A 40 2.75 10.45 -10.38
N GLN A 41 2.74 11.46 -9.51
CA GLN A 41 1.70 12.52 -9.55
C GLN A 41 1.65 13.24 -10.90
N GLN A 42 2.79 13.40 -11.57
CA GLN A 42 2.87 13.99 -12.91
C GLN A 42 2.02 13.24 -13.95
N LYS A 43 1.99 11.90 -13.89
CA LYS A 43 1.18 11.09 -14.81
C LYS A 43 -0.32 11.18 -14.51
N LEU A 44 -0.69 11.71 -13.35
CA LEU A 44 -2.08 11.88 -12.94
C LEU A 44 -2.63 13.27 -13.25
N ILE A 45 -1.80 14.26 -13.57
CA ILE A 45 -2.25 15.64 -13.85
C ILE A 45 -3.27 15.62 -15.00
N ASN A 46 -4.38 16.35 -14.82
CA ASN A 46 -5.52 16.44 -15.73
C ASN A 46 -6.29 15.13 -15.96
N LEU A 47 -6.03 14.09 -15.14
CA LEU A 47 -6.82 12.88 -15.15
C LEU A 47 -7.78 12.85 -13.97
N SER A 48 -8.98 12.35 -14.22
CA SER A 48 -9.93 12.02 -13.17
C SER A 48 -9.80 10.54 -12.80
N PHE A 49 -9.78 10.24 -11.51
CA PHE A 49 -9.69 8.88 -10.98
C PHE A 49 -10.45 8.79 -9.65
N TRP A 50 -10.69 7.56 -9.21
CA TRP A 50 -11.33 7.26 -7.94
C TRP A 50 -10.27 7.03 -6.88
N VAL A 51 -10.28 7.85 -5.83
CA VAL A 51 -9.52 7.57 -4.61
C VAL A 51 -10.29 6.53 -3.81
N ILE A 52 -9.65 5.41 -3.55
CA ILE A 52 -10.24 4.29 -2.83
C ILE A 52 -9.95 4.42 -1.34
N ASP A 53 -8.68 4.61 -1.00
CA ASP A 53 -8.22 4.71 0.38
C ASP A 53 -6.85 5.39 0.41
N PHE A 54 -6.37 5.76 1.59
CA PHE A 54 -5.01 6.24 1.79
C PHE A 54 -4.44 5.81 3.13
N LEU A 55 -3.13 5.68 3.17
CA LEU A 55 -2.36 5.50 4.39
C LEU A 55 -1.66 6.80 4.73
N ASP A 56 -1.89 7.28 5.94
CA ASP A 56 -1.16 8.36 6.56
C ASP A 56 0.18 7.88 7.16
N ASP A 57 1.12 8.83 7.31
CA ASP A 57 2.44 8.65 7.91
C ASP A 57 3.29 7.48 7.38
N VAL A 58 3.30 7.28 6.07
CA VAL A 58 4.16 6.26 5.45
C VAL A 58 5.61 6.73 5.50
N LYS A 59 6.44 6.00 6.26
CA LYS A 59 7.89 6.19 6.35
C LYS A 59 8.55 5.69 5.07
N THR A 60 9.07 6.61 4.27
CA THR A 60 9.80 6.29 3.03
C THR A 60 11.29 6.55 3.20
N LYS A 61 12.14 5.98 2.33
CA LYS A 61 13.60 6.24 2.31
C LYS A 61 13.96 7.73 2.17
N PHE A 62 13.02 8.56 1.72
CA PHE A 62 13.18 9.99 1.45
C PHE A 62 12.46 10.91 2.45
N GLY A 63 11.96 10.36 3.57
CA GLY A 63 11.31 11.13 4.64
C GLY A 63 10.10 10.43 5.26
N THR A 64 9.74 10.88 6.47
CA THR A 64 8.54 10.51 7.24
C THR A 64 7.35 11.43 6.89
N GLY A 65 6.11 11.04 7.23
CA GLY A 65 4.94 11.91 7.07
C GLY A 65 4.33 12.02 5.66
N ARG A 66 4.69 11.12 4.73
CA ARG A 66 4.09 11.10 3.37
C ARG A 66 2.83 10.27 3.37
N PHE A 67 1.85 10.69 2.58
CA PHE A 67 0.60 9.94 2.41
C PHE A 67 0.74 9.04 1.21
N LEU A 68 0.31 7.78 1.32
CA LEU A 68 0.25 6.85 0.22
C LEU A 68 -1.22 6.66 -0.16
N VAL A 69 -1.59 7.13 -1.35
CA VAL A 69 -2.98 7.14 -1.80
C VAL A 69 -3.19 5.99 -2.77
N LYS A 70 -4.21 5.16 -2.54
CA LYS A 70 -4.65 4.10 -3.45
C LYS A 70 -5.76 4.65 -4.34
N ILE A 71 -5.58 4.49 -5.65
CA ILE A 71 -6.50 4.98 -6.67
C ILE A 71 -6.87 3.88 -7.66
N LYS A 72 -8.00 4.08 -8.34
CA LYS A 72 -8.41 3.32 -9.53
C LYS A 72 -8.89 4.28 -10.61
N PHE A 73 -8.67 3.97 -11.87
CA PHE A 73 -9.18 4.80 -12.97
C PHE A 73 -10.69 4.60 -13.13
N ASN A 74 -11.17 3.36 -13.08
CA ASN A 74 -12.58 3.06 -12.97
C ASN A 74 -12.92 2.44 -11.61
N LYS A 75 -14.13 2.72 -11.12
CA LYS A 75 -14.60 2.22 -9.83
C LYS A 75 -14.70 0.68 -9.81
N GLU A 76 -15.02 0.10 -10.95
CA GLU A 76 -15.26 -1.35 -11.14
C GLU A 76 -13.98 -2.14 -11.41
N ASP A 77 -12.86 -1.46 -11.68
CA ASP A 77 -11.59 -2.13 -11.94
C ASP A 77 -11.19 -3.02 -10.74
N PRO A 78 -10.68 -4.24 -10.97
CA PRO A 78 -10.23 -5.11 -9.90
C PRO A 78 -9.07 -4.48 -9.12
N ASP A 79 -8.89 -4.88 -7.87
CA ASP A 79 -7.83 -4.35 -7.00
C ASP A 79 -6.41 -4.56 -7.54
N LYS A 80 -6.24 -5.49 -8.50
CA LYS A 80 -4.99 -5.73 -9.22
C LYS A 80 -4.57 -4.55 -10.10
N ASP A 81 -5.54 -3.83 -10.66
CA ASP A 81 -5.30 -2.66 -11.53
C ASP A 81 -5.26 -1.34 -10.75
N ALA A 82 -5.50 -1.39 -9.43
CA ALA A 82 -5.32 -0.24 -8.58
C ALA A 82 -3.86 0.24 -8.66
N ARG A 83 -3.71 1.56 -8.60
CA ARG A 83 -2.39 2.21 -8.54
C ARG A 83 -2.25 2.93 -7.22
N LYS A 84 -1.00 3.18 -6.84
CA LYS A 84 -0.68 3.96 -5.64
C LYS A 84 0.25 5.10 -5.99
N PHE A 85 0.12 6.22 -5.29
CA PHE A 85 1.07 7.32 -5.41
C PHE A 85 1.36 7.95 -4.06
N PHE A 86 2.59 8.41 -3.89
CA PHE A 86 2.99 9.17 -2.71
C PHE A 86 2.65 10.63 -2.89
N THR A 87 2.12 11.27 -1.85
CA THR A 87 1.90 12.72 -1.81
C THR A 87 2.38 13.36 -0.54
N ASN A 88 2.97 14.55 -0.72
CA ASN A 88 3.31 15.46 0.36
C ASN A 88 2.57 16.81 0.23
N SER A 89 1.63 16.94 -0.71
CA SER A 89 0.84 18.17 -0.86
C SER A 89 -0.10 18.33 0.33
N GLN A 90 -0.03 19.48 1.01
CA GLN A 90 -0.90 19.80 2.13
C GLN A 90 -2.37 19.87 1.69
N GLU A 91 -2.66 20.37 0.48
CA GLU A 91 -4.01 20.48 -0.06
C GLU A 91 -4.65 19.10 -0.27
N ILE A 92 -3.89 18.17 -0.86
CA ILE A 92 -4.34 16.79 -1.06
C ILE A 92 -4.57 16.12 0.31
N LYS A 93 -3.64 16.28 1.26
CA LYS A 93 -3.78 15.72 2.61
C LYS A 93 -5.05 16.23 3.30
N TYR A 94 -5.33 17.52 3.20
CA TYR A 94 -6.52 18.13 3.78
C TYR A 94 -7.81 17.55 3.18
N ILE A 95 -7.90 17.45 1.84
CA ILE A 95 -9.07 16.90 1.16
C ILE A 95 -9.27 15.42 1.53
N LEU A 96 -8.20 14.62 1.51
CA LEU A 96 -8.26 13.21 1.92
C LEU A 96 -8.75 13.05 3.36
N GLY A 97 -8.25 13.88 4.28
CA GLY A 97 -8.71 13.94 5.67
C GLY A 97 -10.20 14.24 5.76
N LYS A 98 -10.70 15.24 5.03
CA LYS A 98 -12.12 15.60 5.00
C LYS A 98 -13.02 14.51 4.40
N ILE A 99 -12.55 13.78 3.39
CA ILE A 99 -13.28 12.63 2.83
C ILE A 99 -13.33 11.48 3.84
N LYS A 100 -12.23 11.24 4.58
CA LYS A 100 -12.15 10.23 5.66
C LYS A 100 -13.09 10.57 6.81
N GLU A 101 -13.10 11.83 7.27
CA GLU A 101 -14.01 12.30 8.33
C GLU A 101 -15.49 12.09 7.96
N ARG A 102 -15.82 12.16 6.67
CA ARG A 102 -17.18 11.96 6.16
C ARG A 102 -17.48 10.52 5.74
N ASN A 103 -16.52 9.59 5.89
CA ASN A 103 -16.60 8.22 5.39
C ASN A 103 -17.09 8.13 3.92
N ALA A 104 -16.62 9.06 3.07
CA ALA A 104 -17.14 9.23 1.71
C ALA A 104 -16.26 8.58 0.62
N PHE A 105 -15.45 7.59 0.98
CA PHE A 105 -14.67 6.79 0.04
C PHE A 105 -15.49 5.61 -0.53
N PRO A 106 -15.28 5.20 -1.79
CA PRO A 106 -14.37 5.79 -2.77
C PRO A 106 -14.93 7.08 -3.41
N ARG A 107 -14.05 8.03 -3.75
CA ARG A 107 -14.44 9.34 -4.30
C ARG A 107 -13.72 9.66 -5.60
N LYS A 108 -14.46 10.09 -6.62
CA LYS A 108 -13.90 10.60 -7.88
C LYS A 108 -13.33 12.00 -7.67
N VAL A 109 -12.09 12.21 -8.08
CA VAL A 109 -11.36 13.48 -8.02
C VAL A 109 -10.61 13.69 -9.33
N THR A 110 -10.29 14.95 -9.65
CA THR A 110 -9.39 15.29 -10.75
C THR A 110 -8.12 15.87 -10.20
N MET A 111 -6.97 15.35 -10.60
CA MET A 111 -5.69 15.91 -10.18
C MET A 111 -5.33 17.12 -11.05
N ARG A 112 -4.97 18.22 -10.40
CA ARG A 112 -4.48 19.43 -11.05
C ARG A 112 -3.12 19.81 -10.51
N ALA A 113 -2.38 20.56 -11.31
CA ALA A 113 -1.12 21.16 -10.92
C ALA A 113 -1.18 22.67 -11.12
N SER A 114 -0.70 23.43 -10.14
CA SER A 114 -0.50 24.88 -10.22
C SER A 114 0.94 25.19 -9.80
N GLY A 115 1.78 25.53 -10.77
CA GLY A 115 3.23 25.67 -10.57
C GLY A 115 3.85 24.37 -10.05
N THR A 116 4.38 24.41 -8.82
CA THR A 116 5.00 23.25 -8.15
C THR A 116 4.05 22.48 -7.23
N ARG A 117 2.78 22.88 -7.15
CA ARG A 117 1.78 22.30 -6.23
C ARG A 117 0.80 21.41 -6.97
N TYR A 118 0.39 20.33 -6.30
CA TYR A 118 -0.64 19.40 -6.77
C TYR A 118 -1.86 19.47 -5.86
N TYR A 119 -3.06 19.47 -6.44
CA TYR A 119 -4.31 19.54 -5.70
C TYR A 119 -5.40 18.70 -6.37
N PHE A 120 -6.44 18.38 -5.59
CA PHE A 120 -7.63 17.70 -6.09
C PHE A 120 -8.74 18.72 -6.33
N GLU A 121 -9.38 18.57 -7.49
CA GLU A 121 -10.61 19.24 -7.91
C GLU A 121 -11.78 18.26 -7.89
#